data_AF-A0A9D4PDN6-F1
#
_entry.id   AF-A0A9D4PDN6-F1
#
_cell.length_a   1.000
_cell.length_b   1.000
_cell.length_c   1.000
_cell.angle_alpha   90.00
_cell.angle_beta   90.00
_cell.angle_gamma   90.00
#
_symmetry.space_group_name_H-M   'P 1'
#
loop_
_entity.id
_entity.type
_entity.pdbx_description
1 polymer ?
#
loop_
_entity_poly.entity_id
_entity_poly.type
_entity_poly.pdbx_seq_one_letter_code
_entity_poly.pdbx_strand_id
1 'polypeptide(L)'
;MGKLFEEILDETTVELDGRICLMALQSQRYTPVGFLEELDWRPLHFVDLIPAERICDGCGLLPQETAFLPCRHALCIPCYQQCLVDEEYECLLDCTQFSEEDVEWREFPLEHLLKHKVKCWNQDNGCEAVMSVADMTKHFYEGCIHHSTHCPKCSAFVLCKDVGAHRRSDCSTHAVPNQAEHLERSKDSFQETLETLRERVEEIRACLDRLIRDHPAHCDRLNEKLANT
;
A
#
# COMPACT_ATOMS: atom_id res chain seq x y z
N MET A 1 33.01 23.10 -34.42
CA MET A 1 33.46 23.20 -33.00
C MET A 1 32.22 23.35 -32.16
N GLY A 2 31.85 22.51 -31.20
CA GLY A 2 32.46 21.38 -30.53
C GLY A 2 31.54 21.06 -29.34
N LYS A 3 31.27 19.76 -29.11
CA LYS A 3 30.33 19.17 -28.14
C LYS A 3 30.63 19.48 -26.66
N LEU A 4 29.61 19.34 -25.81
CA LEU A 4 29.53 18.59 -24.53
C LEU A 4 28.14 18.90 -23.92
N PHE A 5 27.10 18.04 -23.88
CA PHE A 5 26.90 16.65 -23.41
C PHE A 5 27.17 16.43 -21.91
N GLU A 6 26.09 16.10 -21.18
CA GLU A 6 25.93 15.19 -20.02
C GLU A 6 24.51 15.46 -19.46
N GLU A 7 23.43 14.79 -19.90
CA GLU A 7 22.96 13.43 -19.53
C GLU A 7 22.82 13.19 -18.02
N ILE A 8 21.57 13.26 -17.51
CA ILE A 8 21.11 12.48 -16.35
C ILE A 8 19.75 11.87 -16.75
N LEU A 9 19.84 10.75 -17.46
CA LEU A 9 18.87 9.66 -17.42
C LEU A 9 19.55 8.55 -16.61
N ASP A 10 18.89 8.09 -15.56
CA ASP A 10 19.21 6.85 -14.84
C ASP A 10 17.83 6.34 -14.37
N GLU A 11 17.05 5.63 -15.19
CA GLU A 11 17.23 4.26 -15.71
C GLU A 11 17.48 3.22 -14.61
N THR A 12 16.47 2.98 -13.77
CA THR A 12 16.28 1.66 -13.15
C THR A 12 14.99 1.02 -13.64
N THR A 13 14.98 0.71 -14.94
CA THR A 13 14.13 -0.36 -15.50
C THR A 13 14.91 -1.66 -15.40
N VAL A 14 14.51 -2.54 -14.49
CA VAL A 14 14.99 -3.94 -14.49
C VAL A 14 13.94 -4.75 -15.23
N GLU A 15 14.23 -5.11 -16.47
CA GLU A 15 13.41 -6.03 -17.26
C GLU A 15 13.55 -7.45 -16.71
N LEU A 16 12.46 -7.98 -16.15
CA LEU A 16 12.22 -9.41 -16.03
C LEU A 16 10.76 -9.66 -16.46
N ASP A 17 10.59 -10.30 -17.61
CA ASP A 17 9.34 -10.88 -18.14
C ASP A 17 8.04 -10.06 -18.03
N GLY A 18 7.96 -8.99 -18.83
CA GLY A 18 6.70 -8.59 -19.49
C GLY A 18 5.56 -8.05 -18.62
N ARG A 19 5.75 -7.86 -17.30
CA ARG A 19 4.85 -7.08 -16.45
C ARG A 19 5.53 -5.78 -16.09
N ILE A 20 5.17 -4.71 -16.78
CA ILE A 20 5.38 -3.34 -16.28
C ILE A 20 4.60 -3.26 -14.97
N CYS A 21 5.25 -3.54 -13.85
CA CYS A 21 4.64 -3.37 -12.53
C CYS A 21 4.72 -1.88 -12.21
N LEU A 22 3.74 -1.12 -12.71
CA LEU A 22 3.53 0.30 -12.46
C LEU A 22 3.23 0.62 -10.97
N MET A 23 3.53 -0.29 -10.05
CA MET A 23 3.11 -0.28 -8.64
C MET A 23 4.21 0.11 -7.64
N ALA A 24 5.42 0.49 -8.09
CA ALA A 24 6.52 0.81 -7.18
C ALA A 24 6.57 2.26 -6.66
N LEU A 25 5.43 2.96 -6.62
CA LEU A 25 5.26 4.16 -5.77
C LEU A 25 4.20 3.94 -4.67
N GLN A 26 3.73 2.70 -4.51
CA GLN A 26 2.81 2.34 -3.44
C GLN A 26 3.56 2.39 -2.11
N SER A 27 2.89 2.93 -1.09
CA SER A 27 3.36 2.96 0.28
C SER A 27 3.95 1.60 0.65
N GLN A 28 5.24 1.55 1.02
CA GLN A 28 5.95 0.37 1.52
C GLN A 28 5.44 -0.02 2.93
N ARG A 29 4.13 -0.07 3.09
CA ARG A 29 3.44 -0.29 4.37
C ARG A 29 2.88 -1.70 4.39
N TYR A 30 3.54 -2.60 5.13
CA TYR A 30 3.11 -3.99 5.26
C TYR A 30 2.94 -4.36 6.72
N THR A 31 2.02 -5.28 6.99
CA THR A 31 1.76 -5.78 8.34
C THR A 31 2.42 -7.15 8.50
N PRO A 32 3.47 -7.27 9.35
CA PRO A 32 4.07 -8.56 9.64
C PRO A 32 3.10 -9.43 10.45
N VAL A 33 3.14 -10.75 10.20
CA VAL A 33 2.39 -11.74 10.97
C VAL A 33 3.21 -13.02 11.17
N GLY A 34 3.13 -13.59 12.37
CA GLY A 34 3.82 -14.82 12.76
C GLY A 34 5.18 -14.58 13.43
N PHE A 35 5.71 -13.37 13.42
CA PHE A 35 7.11 -13.10 13.79
C PHE A 35 7.31 -12.89 15.30
N LEU A 36 6.83 -11.75 15.82
CA LEU A 36 7.00 -11.32 17.20
C LEU A 36 5.73 -10.60 17.63
N GLU A 37 5.25 -10.86 18.85
CA GLU A 37 4.01 -10.28 19.37
C GLU A 37 3.99 -8.74 19.32
N GLU A 38 5.15 -8.10 19.54
CA GLU A 38 5.25 -6.64 19.53
C GLU A 38 5.18 -6.02 18.13
N LEU A 39 5.43 -6.81 17.08
CA LEU A 39 5.41 -6.39 15.68
C LEU A 39 4.15 -6.88 14.96
N ASP A 40 3.68 -8.07 15.30
CA ASP A 40 2.57 -8.73 14.65
C ASP A 40 1.32 -7.85 14.67
N TRP A 41 0.63 -7.82 13.53
CA TRP A 41 -0.59 -7.03 13.34
C TRP A 41 -0.40 -5.51 13.42
N ARG A 42 0.85 -5.03 13.46
CA ARG A 42 1.17 -3.60 13.44
C ARG A 42 1.83 -3.23 12.11
N PRO A 43 1.17 -2.43 11.26
CA PRO A 43 1.74 -2.04 9.98
C PRO A 43 3.08 -1.30 10.16
N LEU A 44 4.09 -1.71 9.41
CA LEU A 44 5.40 -1.09 9.36
C LEU A 44 5.58 -0.37 8.03
N HIS A 45 6.09 0.86 8.06
CA HIS A 45 6.48 1.60 6.86
C HIS A 45 7.95 1.33 6.56
N PHE A 46 8.21 0.40 5.67
CA PHE A 46 9.55 0.07 5.22
C PHE A 46 10.13 1.21 4.38
N VAL A 47 11.43 1.42 4.55
CA VAL A 47 12.22 2.34 3.71
C VAL A 47 12.80 1.58 2.53
N ASP A 48 13.26 0.36 2.79
CA ASP A 48 13.78 -0.53 1.76
C ASP A 48 12.63 -1.34 1.14
N LEU A 49 12.76 -1.68 -0.15
CA LEU A 49 11.78 -2.50 -0.85
C LEU A 49 11.69 -3.88 -0.20
N ILE A 50 10.46 -4.34 0.06
CA ILE A 50 10.19 -5.74 0.42
C ILE A 50 9.96 -6.55 -0.86
N PRO A 51 10.67 -7.67 -1.07
CA PRO A 51 10.43 -8.54 -2.22
C PRO A 51 8.98 -9.00 -2.28
N ALA A 52 8.37 -8.96 -3.47
CA ALA A 52 6.95 -9.27 -3.67
C ALA A 52 6.57 -10.68 -3.17
N GLU A 53 7.45 -11.65 -3.36
CA GLU A 53 7.29 -13.04 -2.87
C GLU A 53 7.18 -13.19 -1.34
N ARG A 54 7.54 -12.14 -0.58
CA ARG A 54 7.37 -12.12 0.88
C ARG A 54 5.99 -11.59 1.29
N ILE A 55 5.24 -11.04 0.35
CA ILE A 55 3.94 -10.42 0.60
C ILE A 55 2.89 -11.42 0.11
N CYS A 56 1.88 -11.68 0.93
CA CYS A 56 0.75 -12.50 0.52
C CYS A 56 0.00 -11.77 -0.60
N ASP A 57 -0.12 -12.38 -1.77
CA ASP A 57 -0.86 -11.85 -2.91
C ASP A 57 -2.37 -11.74 -2.63
N GLY A 58 -2.90 -12.56 -1.72
CA GLY A 58 -4.32 -12.57 -1.35
C GLY A 58 -4.73 -11.43 -0.42
N CYS A 59 -3.88 -11.04 0.54
CA CYS A 59 -4.26 -10.08 1.59
C CYS A 59 -3.23 -8.97 1.87
N GLY A 60 -2.07 -8.98 1.22
CA GLY A 60 -1.02 -7.98 1.38
C GLY A 60 -0.25 -8.05 2.71
N LEU A 61 -0.50 -9.05 3.55
CA LEU A 61 0.28 -9.29 4.77
C LEU A 61 1.71 -9.72 4.43
N LEU A 62 2.64 -9.46 5.34
CA LEU A 62 4.02 -9.93 5.30
C LEU A 62 4.16 -11.12 6.27
N PRO A 63 3.80 -12.36 5.86
CA PRO A 63 3.87 -13.51 6.75
C PRO A 63 5.30 -13.99 6.99
N GLN A 64 5.53 -14.65 8.14
CA GLN A 64 6.73 -15.43 8.37
C GLN A 64 6.78 -16.66 7.47
N GLU A 65 5.64 -17.30 7.24
CA GLU A 65 5.53 -18.52 6.44
C GLU A 65 4.58 -18.31 5.25
N THR A 66 5.06 -18.66 4.06
CA THR A 66 4.37 -18.45 2.78
C THR A 66 4.24 -19.77 2.02
N ALA A 67 3.04 -20.04 1.53
CA ALA A 67 2.76 -21.06 0.52
C ALA A 67 2.97 -20.48 -0.88
N PHE A 68 3.85 -21.08 -1.67
CA PHE A 68 4.02 -20.79 -3.08
C PHE A 68 3.24 -21.80 -3.92
N LEU A 69 2.22 -21.30 -4.62
CA LEU A 69 1.36 -22.12 -5.46
C LEU A 69 2.00 -22.34 -6.85
N PRO A 70 1.60 -23.39 -7.59
CA PRO A 70 2.09 -23.65 -8.95
C PRO A 70 1.81 -22.52 -9.95
N CYS A 71 0.74 -21.76 -9.73
CA CYS A 71 0.42 -20.56 -10.49
C CYS A 71 1.30 -19.34 -10.16
N ARG A 72 2.31 -19.53 -9.29
CA ARG A 72 3.30 -18.53 -8.83
C ARG A 72 2.77 -17.48 -7.85
N HIS A 73 1.56 -17.65 -7.33
CA HIS A 73 1.05 -16.82 -6.25
C HIS A 73 1.61 -17.26 -4.89
N ALA A 74 1.95 -16.28 -4.05
CA ALA A 74 2.44 -16.42 -2.70
C ALA A 74 1.31 -16.11 -1.71
N LEU A 75 0.95 -17.06 -0.84
CA LEU A 75 -0.14 -16.89 0.14
C LEU A 75 0.35 -17.10 1.57
N CYS A 76 -0.18 -16.32 2.51
CA CYS A 76 -0.06 -16.63 3.94
C CYS A 76 -0.96 -17.82 4.31
N ILE A 77 -0.67 -18.49 5.42
CA ILE A 77 -1.43 -19.67 5.90
C ILE A 77 -2.95 -19.44 5.89
N PRO A 78 -3.51 -18.34 6.43
CA PRO A 78 -4.96 -18.12 6.41
C PRO A 78 -5.56 -18.00 4.99
N CYS A 79 -4.82 -17.44 4.03
CA CYS A 79 -5.27 -17.36 2.64
C CYS A 79 -5.13 -18.71 1.94
N TYR A 80 -4.05 -19.45 2.20
CA TYR A 80 -3.89 -20.81 1.70
C TYR A 80 -5.03 -21.73 2.15
N GLN A 81 -5.41 -21.68 3.43
CA GLN A 81 -6.50 -22.49 3.98
C GLN A 81 -7.87 -22.22 3.31
N GLN A 82 -8.06 -21.03 2.74
CA GLN A 82 -9.27 -20.67 2.01
C GLN A 82 -9.28 -21.22 0.58
N CYS A 83 -8.16 -21.73 0.06
CA CYS A 83 -8.09 -22.34 -1.28
C CYS A 83 -8.80 -23.70 -1.34
N LEU A 84 -9.10 -24.33 -0.20
CA LEU A 84 -9.80 -25.61 -0.15
C LEU A 84 -11.31 -25.39 -0.32
N VAL A 85 -11.86 -25.81 -1.45
CA VAL A 85 -13.29 -25.71 -1.80
C VAL A 85 -13.77 -27.11 -2.23
N ASP A 86 -14.81 -27.62 -1.57
CA ASP A 86 -15.42 -28.92 -1.90
C ASP A 86 -14.41 -30.09 -2.05
N GLU A 87 -13.40 -30.14 -1.16
CA GLU A 87 -12.30 -31.14 -1.15
C GLU A 87 -11.27 -30.99 -2.28
N GLU A 88 -11.36 -29.95 -3.10
CA GLU A 88 -10.38 -29.60 -4.14
C GLU A 88 -9.66 -28.28 -3.78
N TYR A 89 -8.39 -28.17 -4.16
CA TYR A 89 -7.64 -26.93 -3.97
C TYR A 89 -7.66 -26.08 -5.24
N GLU A 90 -8.08 -24.82 -5.07
CA GLU A 90 -8.16 -23.82 -6.14
C GLU A 90 -7.53 -22.50 -5.68
N CYS A 91 -6.68 -21.91 -6.51
CA CYS A 91 -6.08 -20.62 -6.20
C CYS A 91 -7.15 -19.51 -6.15
N LEU A 92 -7.21 -18.78 -5.04
CA LEU A 92 -8.17 -17.69 -4.82
C LEU A 92 -8.02 -16.49 -5.76
N LEU A 93 -6.93 -16.42 -6.52
CA LEU A 93 -6.59 -15.26 -7.36
C LEU A 93 -6.86 -15.50 -8.85
N ASP A 94 -6.66 -16.72 -9.33
CA ASP A 94 -6.78 -17.05 -10.76
C ASP A 94 -7.55 -18.34 -11.04
N CYS A 95 -8.13 -18.96 -10.02
CA CYS A 95 -8.93 -20.18 -10.12
C CYS A 95 -8.15 -21.40 -10.67
N THR A 96 -6.81 -21.37 -10.62
CA THR A 96 -6.00 -22.53 -11.03
C THR A 96 -6.11 -23.63 -9.99
N GLN A 97 -6.53 -24.82 -10.40
CA GLN A 97 -6.52 -26.02 -9.57
C GLN A 97 -5.08 -26.48 -9.29
N PHE A 98 -4.83 -26.96 -8.08
CA PHE A 98 -3.54 -27.52 -7.68
C PHE A 98 -3.72 -28.67 -6.68
N SER A 99 -2.67 -29.46 -6.43
CA SER A 99 -2.66 -30.42 -5.33
C SER A 99 -1.80 -29.90 -4.17
N GLU A 100 -2.06 -30.38 -2.95
CA GLU A 100 -1.27 -30.01 -1.78
C GLU A 100 0.23 -30.35 -1.92
N GLU A 101 0.55 -31.40 -2.68
CA GLU A 101 1.93 -31.81 -2.97
C GLU A 101 2.69 -30.81 -3.86
N ASP A 102 1.97 -30.01 -4.64
CA ASP A 102 2.55 -29.00 -5.53
C ASP A 102 2.85 -27.66 -4.81
N VAL A 103 2.55 -27.56 -3.51
CA VAL A 103 2.71 -26.34 -2.72
C VAL A 103 4.09 -26.30 -2.08
N GLU A 104 4.88 -25.29 -2.42
CA GLU A 104 6.18 -25.06 -1.79
C GLU A 104 6.04 -24.13 -0.58
N TRP A 105 6.34 -24.63 0.62
CA TRP A 105 6.36 -23.82 1.83
C TRP A 105 7.73 -23.19 2.06
N ARG A 106 7.74 -21.89 2.35
CA ARG A 106 8.96 -21.15 2.70
C ARG A 106 8.76 -20.35 3.98
N GLU A 107 9.68 -20.54 4.91
CA GLU A 107 9.80 -19.71 6.08
C GLU A 107 10.83 -18.59 5.86
N PHE A 108 10.48 -17.38 6.29
CA PHE A 108 11.34 -16.21 6.28
C PHE A 108 11.84 -15.92 7.70
N PRO A 109 13.13 -16.10 7.99
CA PRO A 109 13.66 -15.91 9.33
C PRO A 109 13.43 -14.50 9.87
N LEU A 110 13.11 -14.41 11.16
CA LEU A 110 12.92 -13.15 11.89
C LEU A 110 14.12 -12.20 11.72
N GLU A 111 15.33 -12.73 11.72
CA GLU A 111 16.57 -11.95 11.58
C GLU A 111 16.63 -11.16 10.27
N HIS A 112 15.96 -11.64 9.22
CA HIS A 112 15.85 -10.90 7.96
C HIS A 112 14.89 -9.72 8.10
N LEU A 113 13.73 -9.92 8.75
CA LEU A 113 12.79 -8.83 9.04
C LEU A 113 13.43 -7.75 9.91
N LEU A 114 14.12 -8.16 10.98
CA LEU A 114 14.73 -7.26 11.96
C LEU A 114 15.75 -6.27 11.38
N LYS A 115 16.39 -6.62 10.25
CA LYS A 115 17.41 -5.80 9.58
C LYS A 115 16.84 -4.69 8.70
N HIS A 116 15.58 -4.82 8.25
CA HIS A 116 14.99 -3.81 7.38
C HIS A 116 14.83 -2.47 8.09
N LYS A 117 14.99 -1.37 7.34
CA LYS A 117 14.72 -0.04 7.87
C LYS A 117 13.25 0.31 7.76
N VAL A 118 12.73 0.94 8.80
CA VAL A 118 11.33 1.37 8.93
C VAL A 118 11.22 2.76 9.51
N LYS A 119 10.15 3.47 9.16
CA LYS A 119 9.76 4.74 9.78
C LYS A 119 8.96 4.49 11.05
N CYS A 120 9.10 5.38 12.04
CA CYS A 120 8.37 5.33 13.30
C CYS A 120 6.84 5.23 13.09
N TRP A 121 6.13 4.46 13.91
CA TRP A 121 4.66 4.45 13.92
C TRP A 121 4.02 5.82 14.19
N ASN A 122 4.74 6.73 14.85
CA ASN A 122 4.31 8.11 15.09
C ASN A 122 4.76 9.08 13.97
N GLN A 123 5.06 8.59 12.76
CA GLN A 123 5.44 9.45 11.63
C GLN A 123 4.38 10.51 11.32
N ASP A 124 3.10 10.12 11.35
CA ASP A 124 1.97 11.05 11.10
C ASP A 124 1.81 12.09 12.23
N ASN A 125 2.42 11.85 13.39
CA ASN A 125 2.54 12.79 14.51
C ASN A 125 3.84 13.63 14.45
N GLY A 126 4.61 13.52 13.37
CA GLY A 126 5.84 14.27 13.13
C GLY A 126 7.12 13.58 13.59
N CYS A 127 7.09 12.28 13.93
CA CYS A 127 8.33 11.55 14.22
C CYS A 127 9.06 11.20 12.91
N GLU A 128 10.19 11.84 12.64
CA GLU A 128 10.98 11.60 11.43
C GLU A 128 11.99 10.44 11.57
N ALA A 129 11.96 9.72 12.69
CA ALA A 129 12.94 8.68 12.98
C ALA A 129 12.80 7.49 12.00
N VAL A 130 13.95 7.10 11.43
CA VAL A 130 14.14 5.88 10.64
C VAL A 130 15.12 4.98 11.37
N MET A 131 14.75 3.73 11.58
CA MET A 131 15.55 2.76 12.36
C MET A 131 15.36 1.33 11.83
N SER A 132 16.13 0.38 12.37
CA SER A 132 15.88 -1.03 12.08
C SER A 132 14.55 -1.48 12.70
N VAL A 133 13.94 -2.55 12.18
CA VAL A 133 12.76 -3.15 12.84
C VAL A 133 13.10 -3.61 14.26
N ALA A 134 14.32 -4.09 14.51
CA ALA A 134 14.77 -4.46 15.86
C ALA A 134 14.75 -3.28 16.85
N ASP A 135 15.08 -2.08 16.39
CA ASP A 135 15.13 -0.89 17.23
C ASP A 135 13.77 -0.17 17.34
N MET A 136 12.80 -0.53 16.50
CA MET A 136 11.49 0.13 16.41
C MET A 136 10.73 0.07 17.74
N THR A 137 10.63 -1.11 18.34
CA THR A 137 9.89 -1.31 19.59
C THR A 137 10.51 -0.51 20.73
N LYS A 138 11.85 -0.55 20.85
CA LYS A 138 12.58 0.24 21.83
C LYS A 138 12.35 1.74 21.64
N HIS A 139 12.54 2.26 20.43
CA HIS A 139 12.27 3.67 20.13
C HIS A 139 10.83 4.03 20.48
N PHE A 140 9.87 3.22 20.05
CA PHE A 140 8.47 3.46 20.29
C PHE A 140 8.18 3.49 21.79
N TYR A 141 8.45 2.43 22.55
CA TYR A 141 8.04 2.37 23.95
C TYR A 141 8.85 3.28 24.89
N GLU A 142 10.14 3.52 24.61
CA GLU A 142 11.02 4.20 25.56
C GLU A 142 11.41 5.62 25.14
N GLY A 143 11.49 5.89 23.83
CA GLY A 143 12.15 7.10 23.31
C GLY A 143 11.25 8.08 22.56
N CYS A 144 10.05 7.68 22.14
CA CYS A 144 9.27 8.49 21.20
C CYS A 144 8.44 9.58 21.90
N ILE A 145 8.92 10.82 21.86
CA ILE A 145 8.17 11.99 22.39
C ILE A 145 6.96 12.41 21.53
N HIS A 146 6.75 11.75 20.40
CA HIS A 146 5.63 11.99 19.47
C HIS A 146 4.41 11.08 19.74
N HIS A 147 4.40 10.37 20.87
CA HIS A 147 3.20 9.67 21.32
C HIS A 147 2.07 10.62 21.60
N SER A 148 0.87 10.25 21.15
CA SER A 148 -0.36 10.91 21.56
C SER A 148 -0.80 10.38 22.93
N THR A 149 -1.14 11.29 23.84
CA THR A 149 -1.57 10.98 25.21
C THR A 149 -2.81 11.79 25.55
N HIS A 150 -3.61 11.31 26.50
CA HIS A 150 -4.77 12.07 26.97
C HIS A 150 -4.37 13.06 28.08
N CYS A 151 -4.91 14.27 28.00
CA CYS A 151 -4.81 15.27 29.05
C CYS A 151 -5.81 15.00 30.19
N PRO A 152 -5.40 14.58 31.41
CA PRO A 152 -6.33 14.34 32.53
C PRO A 152 -7.23 15.50 32.98
N LYS A 153 -7.06 16.73 32.47
CA LYS A 153 -7.91 17.88 32.86
C LYS A 153 -9.05 18.13 31.87
N CYS A 154 -8.74 18.13 30.57
CA CYS A 154 -9.71 18.48 29.52
C CYS A 154 -10.00 17.33 28.55
N SER A 155 -9.35 16.19 28.75
CA SER A 155 -9.48 15.00 27.92
C SER A 155 -8.99 15.09 26.47
N ALA A 156 -8.41 16.22 26.07
CA ALA A 156 -7.81 16.37 24.75
C ALA A 156 -6.63 15.40 24.57
N PHE A 157 -6.48 14.88 23.34
CA PHE A 157 -5.26 14.21 22.92
C PHE A 157 -4.17 15.24 22.66
N VAL A 158 -2.99 15.02 23.25
CA VAL A 158 -1.84 15.93 23.20
C VAL A 158 -0.58 15.08 23.02
N LEU A 159 0.33 15.52 22.16
CA LEU A 159 1.62 14.85 22.01
C LEU A 159 2.43 14.98 23.31
N CYS A 160 3.15 13.92 23.68
CA CYS A 160 3.96 13.89 24.89
C CYS A 160 4.90 15.11 25.00
N LYS A 161 5.56 15.48 23.89
CA LYS A 161 6.41 16.68 23.79
C LYS A 161 5.70 18.01 24.10
N ASP A 162 4.39 18.08 23.88
CA ASP A 162 3.59 19.32 23.98
C ASP A 162 2.77 19.41 25.27
N VAL A 163 2.72 18.34 26.08
CA VAL A 163 1.93 18.29 27.33
C VAL A 163 2.27 19.47 28.25
N GLY A 164 3.56 19.80 28.41
CA GLY A 164 3.96 20.92 29.25
C GLY A 164 3.42 22.27 28.77
N ALA A 165 3.45 22.52 27.46
CA ALA A 165 2.93 23.75 26.85
C ALA A 165 1.40 23.82 26.99
N HIS A 166 0.71 22.72 26.68
CA HIS A 166 -0.74 22.60 26.82
C HIS A 166 -1.24 22.87 28.25
N ARG A 167 -0.50 22.37 29.27
CA ARG A 167 -0.83 22.62 30.68
C ARG A 167 -0.66 24.08 31.09
N ARG A 168 0.42 24.73 30.63
CA ARG A 168 0.69 26.14 30.94
C ARG A 168 -0.32 27.08 30.30
N SER A 169 -0.89 26.71 29.16
CA SER A 169 -1.97 27.46 28.50
C SER A 169 -3.37 27.19 29.07
N ASP A 170 -3.45 26.56 30.24
CA ASP A 170 -4.71 26.13 30.84
C ASP A 170 -5.61 25.31 29.91
N CYS A 171 -5.02 24.36 29.19
CA CYS A 171 -5.70 23.51 28.20
C CYS A 171 -6.31 24.25 26.99
N SER A 172 -5.93 25.51 26.76
CA SER A 172 -6.45 26.32 25.65
C SER A 172 -5.77 26.05 24.29
N THR A 173 -4.72 25.23 24.24
CA THR A 173 -3.91 25.01 23.02
C THR A 173 -4.00 23.57 22.49
N HIS A 174 -3.86 23.45 21.15
CA HIS A 174 -3.81 22.26 20.28
C HIS A 174 -4.12 20.90 20.89
N ALA A 175 -5.30 20.37 20.54
CA ALA A 175 -5.57 18.95 20.50
C ALA A 175 -4.99 18.38 19.19
N VAL A 176 -4.37 17.21 19.25
CA VAL A 176 -4.12 16.40 18.06
C VAL A 176 -5.36 15.54 17.76
N PRO A 177 -5.69 15.29 16.48
CA PRO A 177 -6.69 14.30 16.09
C PRO A 177 -6.37 12.94 16.72
N ASN A 178 -7.40 12.21 17.12
CA ASN A 178 -7.26 10.86 17.67
C ASN A 178 -6.68 9.93 16.58
N GLN A 179 -5.80 8.97 16.93
CA GLN A 179 -5.32 7.97 15.96
C GLN A 179 -6.46 7.13 15.36
N ALA A 180 -7.59 6.98 16.08
CA ALA A 180 -8.81 6.39 15.54
C ALA A 180 -9.46 7.23 14.42
N GLU A 181 -9.24 8.55 14.39
CA GLU A 181 -9.73 9.46 13.33
C GLU A 181 -8.88 9.38 12.05
N HIS A 182 -7.69 8.79 12.08
CA HIS A 182 -6.89 8.56 10.87
C HIS A 182 -7.59 7.56 9.93
N LEU A 183 -8.32 6.58 10.50
CA LEU A 183 -9.11 5.63 9.73
C LEU A 183 -10.36 6.29 9.12
N GLU A 184 -10.98 7.25 9.81
CA GLU A 184 -12.15 7.99 9.34
C GLU A 184 -11.78 9.06 8.29
N ARG A 185 -10.71 9.84 8.51
CA ARG A 185 -10.21 10.82 7.53
C ARG A 185 -9.70 10.17 6.24
N SER A 186 -9.19 8.94 6.33
CA SER A 186 -8.84 8.13 5.16
C SER A 186 -10.08 7.68 4.38
N LYS A 187 -11.23 7.46 5.02
CA LYS A 187 -12.49 7.14 4.33
C LYS A 187 -13.04 8.36 3.60
N ASP A 188 -13.02 9.53 4.21
CA ASP A 188 -13.51 10.77 3.57
C ASP A 188 -12.68 11.13 2.32
N SER A 189 -11.35 11.05 2.44
CA SER A 189 -10.43 11.29 1.30
C SER A 189 -10.59 10.25 0.18
N PHE A 190 -10.84 8.98 0.54
CA PHE A 190 -11.12 7.93 -0.43
C PHE A 190 -12.48 8.11 -1.11
N GLN A 191 -13.51 8.53 -0.36
CA GLN A 191 -14.85 8.82 -0.86
C GLN A 191 -14.82 9.99 -1.86
N GLU A 192 -14.08 11.06 -1.55
CA GLU A 192 -13.88 12.21 -2.45
C GLU A 192 -13.15 11.80 -3.74
N THR A 193 -12.15 10.92 -3.62
CA THR A 193 -11.41 10.36 -4.76
C THR A 193 -12.31 9.48 -5.62
N LEU A 194 -13.15 8.65 -5.01
CA LEU A 194 -14.12 7.79 -5.71
C LEU A 194 -15.18 8.59 -6.46
N GLU A 195 -15.71 9.66 -5.87
CA GLU A 195 -16.69 10.51 -6.52
C GLU A 195 -16.07 11.22 -7.74
N THR A 196 -14.85 11.73 -7.58
CA THR A 196 -14.08 12.31 -8.70
C THR A 196 -13.86 11.29 -9.83
N LEU A 197 -13.49 10.05 -9.48
CA LEU A 197 -13.32 8.97 -10.46
C LEU A 197 -14.62 8.63 -11.18
N ARG A 198 -15.74 8.60 -10.46
CA ARG A 198 -17.06 8.34 -11.02
C ARG A 198 -17.47 9.41 -12.03
N GLU A 199 -17.26 10.68 -11.70
CA GLU A 199 -17.48 11.81 -12.63
C GLU A 199 -16.65 11.66 -13.90
N ARG A 200 -15.36 11.31 -13.78
CA ARG A 200 -14.49 11.09 -14.95
C ARG A 200 -14.94 9.94 -15.82
N VAL A 201 -15.44 8.85 -15.23
CA VAL A 201 -15.97 7.71 -16.00
C VAL A 201 -17.21 8.13 -16.79
N GLU A 202 -18.10 8.94 -16.21
CA GLU A 202 -19.26 9.47 -16.94
C GLU A 202 -18.87 10.43 -18.06
N GLU A 203 -17.88 11.28 -17.85
CA GLU A 203 -17.33 12.16 -18.90
C GLU A 203 -16.78 11.36 -20.08
N ILE A 204 -16.00 10.32 -19.80
CA ILE A 204 -15.44 9.42 -20.83
C ILE A 204 -16.56 8.71 -21.58
N ARG A 205 -17.55 8.17 -20.87
CA ARG A 205 -18.73 7.51 -21.47
C ARG A 205 -19.45 8.44 -22.43
N ALA A 206 -19.75 9.67 -21.99
CA ALA A 206 -20.42 10.67 -22.82
C ALA A 206 -19.58 11.14 -24.02
N CYS A 207 -18.24 11.07 -23.91
CA CYS A 207 -17.33 11.36 -25.02
C CYS A 207 -17.36 10.24 -26.08
N LEU A 208 -17.29 8.99 -25.63
CA LEU A 208 -17.39 7.81 -26.51
C LEU A 208 -18.74 7.76 -27.24
N ASP A 209 -19.84 8.02 -26.53
CA ASP A 209 -21.18 8.05 -27.12
C ASP A 209 -21.32 9.12 -28.23
N ARG A 210 -20.64 10.26 -28.08
CA ARG A 210 -20.59 11.30 -29.12
C ARG A 210 -19.81 10.84 -30.34
N LEU A 211 -18.63 10.25 -30.14
CA LEU A 211 -17.82 9.69 -31.23
C LEU A 211 -18.58 8.60 -32.01
N ILE A 212 -19.32 7.73 -31.31
CA ILE A 212 -20.14 6.69 -31.94
C ILE A 212 -21.27 7.30 -32.77
N ARG A 213 -21.93 8.37 -32.29
CA ARG A 213 -22.98 9.07 -33.03
C ARG A 213 -22.49 9.90 -34.20
N ASP A 214 -21.26 10.41 -34.13
CA ASP A 214 -20.65 11.22 -35.19
C ASP A 214 -19.98 10.35 -36.28
N HIS A 215 -19.71 9.07 -35.98
CA HIS A 215 -19.12 8.10 -36.91
C HIS A 215 -19.91 7.88 -38.22
N PRO A 216 -21.26 7.76 -38.22
CA PRO A 216 -22.04 7.66 -39.47
C PRO A 216 -21.93 8.92 -40.34
N ALA A 217 -21.92 10.10 -39.71
CA ALA A 217 -21.86 11.38 -40.42
C ALA A 217 -20.49 11.66 -41.07
N HIS A 218 -19.45 10.91 -40.70
CA HIS A 218 -18.13 10.98 -41.31
C HIS A 218 -17.93 9.92 -42.41
N CYS A 219 -18.55 8.73 -42.27
CA CYS A 219 -18.54 7.70 -43.31
C CYS A 219 -19.40 8.08 -44.53
N ASP A 220 -20.57 8.71 -44.32
CA ASP A 220 -21.44 9.12 -45.43
C ASP A 220 -20.79 10.19 -46.31
N ARG A 221 -20.05 11.13 -45.69
CA ARG A 221 -19.29 12.18 -46.40
C ARG A 221 -18.06 11.67 -47.16
N LEU A 222 -17.49 10.53 -46.76
CA LEU A 222 -16.40 9.87 -47.49
C LEU A 222 -16.93 9.05 -48.66
N ASN A 223 -18.07 8.37 -48.48
CA ASN A 223 -18.74 7.63 -49.56
C ASN A 223 -19.28 8.55 -50.67
N GLU A 224 -19.84 9.72 -50.32
CA GLU A 224 -20.27 10.71 -51.31
C GLU A 224 -19.11 11.32 -52.12
N LYS A 225 -17.89 11.37 -51.55
CA LYS A 225 -16.70 11.82 -52.28
C LYS A 225 -16.09 10.75 -53.19
N LEU A 226 -16.24 9.47 -52.84
CA LEU A 226 -15.80 8.33 -53.67
C LEU A 226 -16.77 8.01 -54.81
N ALA A 227 -18.05 8.39 -54.69
CA ALA A 227 -19.05 8.21 -55.75
C ALA A 227 -19.02 9.30 -56.85
N ASN A 228 -18.24 10.38 -56.65
CA ASN A 228 -18.12 11.52 -57.56
C ASN A 228 -16.73 11.65 -58.24
N THR A 229 -15.94 10.58 -58.22
CA THR A 229 -14.68 10.40 -58.98
C THR A 229 -14.81 9.21 -59.90
#